data_AF-A0S5V5-F1
#
_entry.id   AF-A0S5V5-F1
#
_cell.length_a   1.000
_cell.length_b   1.000
_cell.length_c   1.000
_cell.angle_alpha   90.00
_cell.angle_beta   90.00
_cell.angle_gamma   90.00
#
_symmetry.space_group_name_H-M   'P 1'
#
loop_
_entity.id
_entity.type
_entity.pdbx_description
1 polymer ?
#
loop_
_entity_poly.entity_id
_entity_poly.type
_entity_poly.pdbx_seq_one_letter_code
_entity_poly.pdbx_strand_id
1 'polypeptide(L)'
;MENNESIKQQNNIYHEKITELTSNVIDLKEKAQKFKELYQRLLRENEKLATVRDELQEQLGGFKKLQEMIFSQLNEKMKAMDRSLLEKIALDIEMIDGHQGLSRNEFDSFMNRVPTHLKNKFIKIAHDFQKFDKNKDDIIESDEFGAMLDQVMEGEGLKKT
;
A
#
# COMPACT_ATOMS: atom_id res chain seq x y z
N MET A 1 -25.01 29.94 86.75
CA MET A 1 -26.00 29.43 85.77
C MET A 1 -25.51 29.65 84.34
N GLU A 2 -24.87 30.78 84.03
CA GLU A 2 -24.30 31.12 82.70
C GLU A 2 -23.40 30.03 82.08
N ASN A 3 -22.56 29.37 82.89
CA ASN A 3 -21.65 28.34 82.36
C ASN A 3 -22.38 27.13 81.75
N ASN A 4 -23.59 26.83 82.24
CA ASN A 4 -24.38 25.69 81.76
C ASN A 4 -25.12 26.04 80.44
N GLU A 5 -25.46 27.30 80.23
CA GLU A 5 -26.01 27.80 78.95
C GLU A 5 -24.94 27.86 77.86
N SER A 6 -23.74 28.34 78.18
CA SER A 6 -22.59 28.34 77.26
C SER A 6 -22.24 26.93 76.77
N ILE A 7 -22.21 25.94 77.67
CA ILE A 7 -21.98 24.53 77.31
C ILE A 7 -23.10 23.99 76.40
N LYS A 8 -24.36 24.33 76.67
CA LYS A 8 -25.48 23.93 75.79
C LYS A 8 -25.36 24.54 74.39
N GLN A 9 -24.98 25.80 74.28
CA GLN A 9 -24.76 26.46 72.99
C GLN A 9 -23.61 25.82 72.22
N GLN A 10 -22.48 25.54 72.88
CA GLN A 10 -21.35 24.85 72.25
C GLN A 10 -21.74 23.44 71.77
N ASN A 11 -22.49 22.68 72.58
CA ASN A 11 -22.97 21.36 72.17
C ASN A 11 -23.90 21.43 70.95
N ASN A 12 -24.78 22.42 70.85
CA ASN A 12 -25.63 22.61 69.67
C ASN A 12 -24.78 22.92 68.43
N ILE A 13 -23.79 23.82 68.53
CA ILE A 13 -22.88 24.16 67.43
C ILE A 13 -22.09 22.93 66.99
N TYR A 14 -21.61 22.11 67.92
CA TYR A 14 -20.92 20.86 67.59
C TYR A 14 -21.85 19.86 66.92
N HIS A 15 -23.11 19.76 67.36
CA HIS A 15 -24.09 18.89 66.71
C HIS A 15 -24.41 19.32 65.27
N GLU A 16 -24.56 20.62 65.04
CA GLU A 16 -24.76 21.17 63.69
C GLU A 16 -23.56 20.87 62.79
N LYS A 17 -22.34 21.11 63.28
CA LYS A 17 -21.09 20.78 62.55
C LYS A 17 -20.94 19.29 62.26
N ILE A 18 -21.28 18.42 63.22
CA ILE A 18 -21.24 16.97 63.02
C ILE A 18 -22.24 16.56 61.92
N THR A 19 -23.43 17.15 61.92
CA THR A 19 -24.45 16.89 60.90
C THR A 19 -23.98 17.34 59.52
N GLU A 20 -23.41 18.54 59.42
CA GLU A 20 -22.86 19.08 58.17
C GLU A 20 -21.70 18.23 57.63
N LEU A 21 -20.73 17.88 58.49
CA LEU A 21 -19.61 17.02 58.13
C LEU A 21 -20.08 15.63 57.69
N THR A 22 -21.09 15.08 58.36
CA THR A 22 -21.68 13.78 57.98
C THR A 22 -22.33 13.86 56.59
N SER A 23 -23.07 14.93 56.31
CA SER A 23 -23.63 15.18 54.97
C SER A 23 -22.54 15.28 53.91
N ASN A 24 -21.48 16.04 54.19
CA ASN A 24 -20.35 16.21 53.26
C ASN A 24 -19.60 14.89 52.99
N VAL A 25 -19.45 14.04 54.02
CA VAL A 25 -18.83 12.71 53.86
C VAL A 25 -19.70 11.80 53.00
N ILE A 26 -21.03 11.84 53.17
CA ILE A 26 -21.97 11.09 52.32
C ILE A 26 -21.85 11.55 50.86
N ASP A 27 -21.89 12.86 50.61
CA ASP A 27 -21.75 13.44 49.27
C ASP A 27 -20.42 13.07 48.61
N LEU A 28 -19.32 13.14 49.36
CA LEU A 28 -18.00 12.75 48.88
C LEU A 28 -17.94 11.26 48.53
N LYS A 29 -18.56 10.41 49.35
CA LYS A 29 -18.63 8.97 49.10
C LYS A 29 -19.43 8.66 47.82
N GLU A 30 -20.54 9.35 47.60
CA GLU A 30 -21.32 9.21 46.36
C GLU A 30 -20.54 9.69 45.13
N LYS A 31 -19.86 10.83 45.24
CA LYS A 31 -18.99 11.34 44.16
C LYS A 31 -17.84 10.38 43.85
N ALA A 32 -17.19 9.82 44.88
CA ALA A 32 -16.13 8.84 44.71
C ALA A 32 -16.64 7.56 44.02
N GLN A 33 -17.84 7.10 44.37
CA GLN A 33 -18.46 5.94 43.74
C GLN A 33 -18.77 6.21 42.26
N LYS A 34 -19.36 7.37 41.93
CA LYS A 34 -19.60 7.80 40.54
C LYS A 34 -18.29 7.87 39.74
N PHE A 35 -17.23 8.41 40.34
CA PHE A 35 -15.92 8.50 39.69
C PHE A 35 -15.33 7.13 39.40
N LYS A 36 -15.45 6.19 40.35
CA LYS A 36 -15.03 4.79 40.16
C LYS A 36 -15.77 4.12 39.02
N GLU A 37 -17.08 4.30 38.93
CA GLU A 37 -17.89 3.75 37.83
C GLU A 37 -17.51 4.35 36.48
N LEU A 38 -17.25 5.66 36.44
CA LEU A 38 -16.84 6.37 35.23
C LEU A 38 -15.46 5.90 34.76
N TYR A 39 -14.53 5.69 35.69
CA TYR A 39 -13.21 5.13 35.39
C TYR A 39 -13.30 3.71 34.82
N GLN A 40 -14.16 2.86 35.39
CA GLN A 40 -14.40 1.50 34.88
C GLN A 40 -15.07 1.49 33.50
N ARG A 41 -15.91 2.49 33.18
CA ARG A 41 -16.44 2.65 31.82
C ARG A 41 -15.36 3.09 30.85
N LEU A 42 -14.51 4.03 31.25
CA LEU A 42 -13.42 4.52 30.42
C LEU A 42 -12.42 3.41 30.09
N LEU A 43 -12.07 2.56 31.05
CA LEU A 43 -11.24 1.38 30.80
C LEU A 43 -11.85 0.44 29.75
N ARG A 44 -13.14 0.13 29.88
CA ARG A 44 -13.85 -0.73 28.91
C ARG A 44 -13.91 -0.13 27.51
N GLU A 45 -14.14 1.18 27.41
CA GLU A 45 -14.12 1.86 26.11
C GLU A 45 -12.70 1.87 25.51
N ASN A 46 -11.67 2.01 26.34
CA ASN A 46 -10.29 1.97 25.86
C ASN A 46 -9.90 0.57 25.35
N GLU A 47 -10.36 -0.49 26.01
CA GLU A 47 -10.20 -1.88 25.53
C GLU A 47 -10.88 -2.10 24.18
N LYS A 48 -12.10 -1.59 23.98
CA LYS A 48 -12.79 -1.64 22.67
C LYS A 48 -12.07 -0.85 21.59
N LEU A 49 -11.49 0.31 21.94
CA LEU A 49 -10.70 1.09 20.98
C LEU A 49 -9.43 0.36 20.57
N ALA A 50 -8.79 -0.38 21.49
CA ALA A 50 -7.64 -1.21 21.18
C ALA A 50 -8.01 -2.33 20.20
N THR A 51 -9.14 -3.02 20.40
CA THR A 51 -9.59 -4.08 19.47
C THR A 51 -9.89 -3.52 18.08
N VAL A 52 -10.60 -2.39 17.99
CA VAL A 52 -10.89 -1.73 16.70
C VAL A 52 -9.60 -1.29 15.98
N ARG A 53 -8.62 -0.77 16.72
CA ARG A 53 -7.31 -0.41 16.16
C ARG A 53 -6.61 -1.63 15.56
N ASP A 54 -6.60 -2.74 16.28
CA ASP A 54 -5.90 -3.96 15.84
C ASP A 54 -6.59 -4.56 14.60
N GLU A 55 -7.92 -4.57 14.55
CA GLU A 55 -8.70 -4.97 13.37
C GLU A 55 -8.42 -4.07 12.15
N LEU A 56 -8.38 -2.75 12.33
CA LEU A 56 -8.05 -1.80 11.26
C LEU A 56 -6.62 -2.01 10.75
N GLN A 57 -5.67 -2.29 11.64
CA GLN A 57 -4.29 -2.55 11.27
C GLN A 57 -4.17 -3.84 10.44
N GLU A 58 -4.91 -4.89 10.80
CA GLU A 58 -4.99 -6.13 10.03
C GLU A 58 -5.58 -5.88 8.63
N GLN A 59 -6.70 -5.15 8.56
CA GLN A 59 -7.34 -4.79 7.28
C GLN A 59 -6.41 -3.98 6.37
N LEU A 60 -5.70 -2.99 6.92
CA LEU A 60 -4.70 -2.21 6.16
C LEU A 60 -3.55 -3.10 5.68
N GLY A 61 -3.13 -4.08 6.48
CA GLY A 61 -2.15 -5.08 6.07
C GLY A 61 -2.65 -5.93 4.89
N GLY A 62 -3.91 -6.38 4.95
CA GLY A 62 -4.56 -7.11 3.86
C GLY A 62 -4.68 -6.27 2.58
N PHE A 63 -5.05 -4.99 2.71
CA PHE A 63 -5.17 -4.08 1.58
C PHE A 63 -3.82 -3.84 0.87
N LYS A 64 -2.72 -3.67 1.62
CA LYS A 64 -1.38 -3.54 1.02
C LYS A 64 -0.98 -4.77 0.20
N LYS A 65 -1.23 -5.98 0.71
CA LYS A 65 -0.95 -7.22 -0.03
C LYS A 65 -1.81 -7.31 -1.31
N LEU A 66 -3.09 -6.95 -1.22
CA LEU A 66 -3.98 -6.91 -2.38
C LEU A 66 -3.47 -5.91 -3.42
N GLN A 67 -3.05 -4.73 -2.98
CA GLN A 67 -2.47 -3.70 -3.84
C GLN A 67 -1.23 -4.23 -4.57
N GLU A 68 -0.27 -4.84 -3.85
CA GLU A 68 0.93 -5.45 -4.44
C GLU A 68 0.58 -6.53 -5.48
N MET A 69 -0.38 -7.39 -5.16
CA MET A 69 -0.84 -8.44 -6.09
C MET A 69 -1.47 -7.85 -7.35
N ILE A 70 -2.32 -6.83 -7.22
CA ILE A 70 -2.95 -6.15 -8.37
C ILE A 70 -1.89 -5.47 -9.23
N PHE A 71 -0.91 -4.79 -8.63
CA PHE A 71 0.17 -4.16 -9.39
C PHE A 71 1.04 -5.18 -10.12
N SER A 72 1.35 -6.32 -9.49
CA SER A 72 2.08 -7.41 -10.15
C SER A 72 1.31 -7.94 -11.36
N GLN A 73 0.02 -8.23 -11.20
CA GLN A 73 -0.83 -8.72 -12.28
C GLN A 73 -1.01 -7.68 -13.41
N LEU A 74 -1.13 -6.40 -13.06
CA LEU A 74 -1.27 -5.33 -14.04
C LEU A 74 0.03 -5.16 -14.83
N ASN A 75 1.19 -5.22 -14.18
CA ASN A 75 2.48 -5.19 -14.84
C ASN A 75 2.69 -6.39 -15.77
N GLU A 76 2.32 -7.60 -15.35
CA GLU A 76 2.37 -8.79 -16.21
C GLU A 76 1.47 -8.65 -17.43
N LYS A 77 0.24 -8.16 -17.24
CA LYS A 77 -0.70 -7.91 -18.35
C LYS A 77 -0.21 -6.83 -19.31
N MET A 78 0.34 -5.73 -18.78
CA MET A 78 0.94 -4.69 -19.62
C MET A 78 2.11 -5.26 -20.42
N LYS A 79 2.98 -6.07 -19.81
CA LYS A 79 4.08 -6.73 -20.52
C LYS A 79 3.58 -7.65 -21.62
N ALA A 80 2.56 -8.47 -21.35
CA ALA A 80 1.98 -9.34 -22.37
C ALA A 80 1.35 -8.55 -23.53
N MET A 81 0.66 -7.44 -23.22
CA MET A 81 0.06 -6.56 -24.22
C MET A 81 1.12 -5.87 -25.08
N ASP A 82 2.17 -5.33 -24.47
CA ASP A 82 3.29 -4.69 -25.15
C ASP A 82 4.02 -5.70 -26.05
N ARG A 83 4.23 -6.93 -25.57
CA ARG A 83 4.80 -8.03 -26.37
C ARG A 83 3.93 -8.30 -27.59
N SER A 84 2.63 -8.51 -27.40
CA SER A 84 1.70 -8.79 -28.49
C SER A 84 1.65 -7.66 -29.53
N LEU A 85 1.74 -6.41 -29.07
CA LEU A 85 1.81 -5.26 -29.96
C LEU A 85 3.10 -5.27 -30.81
N LEU A 86 4.24 -5.59 -30.20
CA LEU A 86 5.53 -5.66 -30.91
C LEU A 86 5.58 -6.82 -31.90
N GLU A 87 5.08 -8.00 -31.52
CA GLU A 87 4.92 -9.15 -32.43
C GLU A 87 4.03 -8.78 -33.62
N LYS A 88 2.92 -8.07 -33.38
CA LYS A 88 2.05 -7.60 -34.46
C LYS A 88 2.75 -6.59 -35.38
N ILE A 89 3.51 -5.64 -34.84
CA ILE A 89 4.27 -4.69 -35.64
C ILE A 89 5.31 -5.40 -36.50
N ALA A 90 5.99 -6.42 -35.98
CA ALA A 90 6.95 -7.22 -36.74
C ALA A 90 6.27 -7.98 -37.88
N LEU A 91 5.17 -8.69 -37.60
CA LEU A 91 4.38 -9.38 -38.63
C LEU A 91 3.87 -8.43 -39.71
N ASP A 92 3.38 -7.25 -39.33
CA ASP A 92 2.92 -6.23 -40.28
C ASP A 92 4.05 -5.70 -41.18
N ILE A 93 5.31 -5.84 -40.77
CA ILE A 93 6.50 -5.46 -41.56
C ILE A 93 6.92 -6.63 -42.46
N GLU A 94 7.04 -7.85 -41.92
CA GLU A 94 7.37 -9.07 -42.70
C GLU A 94 6.37 -9.32 -43.84
N MET A 95 5.08 -9.02 -43.61
CA MET A 95 4.05 -9.15 -44.65
C MET A 95 4.27 -8.22 -45.86
N ILE A 96 5.13 -7.20 -45.75
CA ILE A 96 5.40 -6.26 -46.85
C ILE A 96 6.36 -6.86 -47.88
N ASP A 97 7.37 -7.63 -47.45
CA ASP A 97 8.37 -8.21 -48.34
C ASP A 97 8.07 -9.68 -48.72
N GLY A 98 7.25 -10.37 -47.91
CA GLY A 98 6.82 -11.76 -48.15
C GLY A 98 7.86 -12.82 -47.77
N HIS A 99 8.95 -12.42 -47.12
CA HIS A 99 9.97 -13.27 -46.53
C HIS A 99 9.77 -13.39 -45.02
N GLN A 100 10.21 -14.52 -44.48
CA GLN A 100 10.09 -14.79 -43.05
C GLN A 100 11.32 -14.22 -42.33
N GLY A 101 11.08 -13.49 -41.25
CA GLY A 101 12.12 -12.82 -40.46
C GLY A 101 12.33 -11.36 -40.87
N LEU A 102 13.04 -10.62 -40.02
CA LEU A 102 13.31 -9.20 -40.23
C LEU A 102 14.70 -8.99 -40.80
N SER A 103 14.78 -8.54 -42.05
CA SER A 103 16.01 -8.02 -42.63
C SER A 103 16.46 -6.72 -41.93
N ARG A 104 17.69 -6.30 -42.15
CA ARG A 104 18.24 -5.07 -41.55
C ARG A 104 17.39 -3.81 -41.77
N ASN A 105 16.84 -3.64 -42.98
CA ASN A 105 16.00 -2.50 -43.32
C ASN A 105 14.62 -2.56 -42.64
N GLU A 106 14.10 -3.78 -42.45
CA GLU A 106 12.84 -4.04 -41.77
C GLU A 106 12.98 -3.86 -40.27
N PHE A 107 14.12 -4.24 -39.71
CA PHE A 107 14.46 -3.96 -38.32
C PHE A 107 14.51 -2.44 -38.04
N ASP A 108 15.11 -1.66 -38.92
CA ASP A 108 15.10 -0.19 -38.78
C ASP A 108 13.68 0.38 -38.88
N SER A 109 12.85 -0.18 -39.78
CA SER A 109 11.43 0.18 -39.90
C SER A 109 10.63 -0.21 -38.66
N PHE A 110 10.93 -1.35 -38.06
CA PHE A 110 10.37 -1.83 -36.80
C PHE A 110 10.73 -0.86 -35.67
N MET A 111 12.02 -0.53 -35.50
CA MET A 111 12.51 0.40 -34.48
C MET A 111 11.90 1.80 -34.58
N ASN A 112 11.46 2.21 -35.79
CA ASN A 112 10.73 3.45 -36.01
C ASN A 112 9.26 3.38 -35.59
N ARG A 113 8.63 2.20 -35.66
CA ARG A 113 7.23 1.96 -35.27
C ARG A 113 7.07 1.52 -33.81
N VAL A 114 8.15 1.12 -33.14
CA VAL A 114 8.14 0.80 -31.70
C VAL A 114 7.56 1.98 -30.89
N PRO A 115 6.60 1.75 -29.99
CA PRO A 115 6.03 2.78 -29.13
C PRO A 115 7.10 3.54 -28.34
N THR A 116 6.91 4.85 -28.17
CA THR A 116 7.90 5.75 -27.55
C THR A 116 8.35 5.31 -26.15
N HIS A 117 7.43 4.73 -25.35
CA HIS A 117 7.73 4.25 -24.00
C HIS A 117 8.63 2.99 -23.98
N LEU A 118 8.68 2.22 -25.07
CA LEU A 118 9.56 1.06 -25.24
C LEU A 118 10.83 1.40 -26.04
N LYS A 119 10.78 2.45 -26.88
CA LYS A 119 11.90 2.87 -27.74
C LYS A 119 13.20 3.08 -26.97
N ASN A 120 13.13 3.69 -25.79
CA ASN A 120 14.30 3.88 -24.93
C ASN A 120 14.91 2.55 -24.43
N LYS A 121 14.10 1.50 -24.26
CA LYS A 121 14.56 0.17 -23.85
C LYS A 121 15.23 -0.54 -25.04
N PHE A 122 14.59 -0.47 -26.20
CA PHE A 122 15.12 -0.98 -27.45
C PHE A 122 16.46 -0.33 -27.83
N ILE A 123 16.61 0.98 -27.69
CA ILE A 123 17.90 1.66 -27.93
C ILE A 123 19.00 1.18 -26.97
N LYS A 124 18.67 0.82 -25.72
CA LYS A 124 19.68 0.32 -24.78
C LYS A 124 20.09 -1.12 -25.05
N ILE A 125 19.13 -1.97 -25.41
CA ILE A 125 19.29 -3.43 -25.43
C ILE A 125 19.51 -3.96 -26.85
N ALA A 126 18.85 -3.35 -27.83
CA ALA A 126 18.71 -3.76 -29.22
C ALA A 126 19.05 -2.63 -30.21
N HIS A 127 20.03 -1.78 -29.91
CA HIS A 127 20.57 -0.83 -30.89
C HIS A 127 21.39 -1.50 -31.98
N ASP A 128 21.87 -2.72 -31.75
CA ASP A 128 22.73 -3.45 -32.66
C ASP A 128 21.99 -4.69 -33.18
N PHE A 129 21.67 -4.66 -34.47
CA PHE A 129 21.07 -5.76 -35.21
C PHE A 129 21.90 -7.05 -35.09
N GLN A 130 23.23 -6.92 -35.18
CA GLN A 130 24.17 -8.06 -35.18
C GLN A 130 24.24 -8.79 -33.83
N LYS A 131 23.72 -8.18 -32.77
CA LYS A 131 23.66 -8.81 -31.45
C LYS A 131 22.61 -9.91 -31.38
N PHE A 132 21.56 -9.80 -32.20
CA PHE A 132 20.42 -10.72 -32.17
C PHE A 132 20.40 -11.69 -33.35
N ASP A 133 21.05 -11.32 -34.46
CA ASP A 133 21.41 -12.21 -35.56
C ASP A 133 22.54 -13.18 -35.11
N LYS A 134 22.17 -14.38 -34.64
CA LYS A 134 23.11 -15.38 -34.10
C LYS A 134 23.78 -16.18 -35.21
N ASN A 135 23.07 -16.42 -36.30
CA ASN A 135 23.54 -17.23 -37.43
C ASN A 135 24.33 -16.39 -38.47
N LYS A 136 24.31 -15.05 -38.35
CA LYS A 136 24.98 -14.06 -39.20
C LYS A 136 24.49 -14.09 -40.64
N ASP A 137 23.20 -14.32 -40.84
CA ASP A 137 22.58 -14.35 -42.16
C ASP A 137 21.92 -13.02 -42.57
N ASP A 138 22.12 -11.96 -41.77
CA ASP A 138 21.51 -10.64 -41.93
C ASP A 138 19.96 -10.65 -41.81
N ILE A 139 19.38 -11.67 -41.18
CA ILE A 139 17.94 -11.83 -40.93
C ILE A 139 17.71 -12.17 -39.45
N ILE A 140 16.79 -11.48 -38.78
CA ILE A 140 16.36 -11.86 -37.43
C ILE A 140 15.18 -12.81 -37.57
N GLU A 141 15.39 -14.09 -37.27
CA GLU A 141 14.34 -15.10 -37.28
C GLU A 141 13.39 -14.95 -36.08
N SER A 142 12.21 -15.58 -36.14
CA SER A 142 11.18 -15.51 -35.09
C SER A 142 11.72 -15.88 -33.69
N ASP A 143 12.63 -16.85 -33.59
CA ASP A 143 13.21 -17.28 -32.32
C ASP A 143 14.20 -16.24 -31.75
N GLU A 144 14.95 -15.57 -32.63
CA GLU A 144 15.89 -14.51 -32.27
C GLU A 144 15.15 -13.22 -31.90
N PHE A 145 14.08 -12.90 -32.63
CA PHE A 145 13.16 -11.83 -32.32
C PHE A 145 12.47 -12.06 -30.97
N GLY A 146 11.99 -13.28 -30.71
CA GLY A 146 11.42 -13.67 -29.42
C GLY A 146 12.39 -13.44 -28.26
N ALA A 147 13.65 -13.87 -28.43
CA ALA A 147 14.70 -13.67 -27.43
C ALA A 147 15.04 -12.18 -27.22
N MET A 148 15.01 -11.36 -28.28
CA MET A 148 15.17 -9.91 -28.18
C MET A 148 14.03 -9.28 -27.39
N LEU A 149 12.78 -9.66 -27.68
CA LEU A 149 11.62 -9.18 -26.94
C LEU A 149 11.70 -9.55 -25.46
N ASP A 150 12.06 -10.80 -25.15
CA ASP A 150 12.27 -11.23 -23.76
C ASP A 150 13.32 -10.37 -23.07
N GLN A 151 14.46 -10.14 -23.70
CA GLN A 151 15.53 -9.32 -23.12
C GLN A 151 15.09 -7.86 -22.87
N VAL A 152 14.30 -7.29 -23.79
CA VAL A 152 13.78 -5.92 -23.66
C VAL A 152 12.71 -5.81 -22.56
N MET A 153 11.89 -6.84 -22.39
CA MET A 153 10.80 -6.88 -21.42
C MET A 153 11.25 -7.31 -20.01
N GLU A 154 12.34 -8.07 -19.91
CA GLU A 154 13.00 -8.50 -18.67
C GLU A 154 14.04 -7.51 -18.15
N GLY A 155 14.54 -6.61 -19.00
CA GLY A 155 15.48 -5.53 -18.61
C GLY A 155 14.99 -4.57 -17.52
N GLU A 156 13.77 -4.78 -17.00
CA GLU A 156 13.21 -4.13 -15.80
C GLU A 156 13.52 -4.86 -14.46
N GLY A 157 14.33 -5.92 -14.47
CA GLY A 157 14.81 -6.58 -13.26
C GLY A 157 15.79 -5.72 -12.44
N LEU A 158 15.26 -4.78 -11.64
CA LEU A 158 15.84 -4.28 -10.38
C LEU A 158 17.26 -3.66 -10.41
N LYS A 159 17.36 -2.36 -10.71
CA LYS A 159 18.20 -1.50 -9.85
C LYS A 159 17.34 -1.00 -8.69
N LYS A 160 17.25 -1.83 -7.64
CA LYS A 160 17.03 -1.33 -6.28
C LYS A 160 18.33 -0.65 -5.85
N THR A 161 18.37 0.67 -5.90
CA THR A 161 19.23 1.49 -5.04
C THR A 161 18.39 2.03 -3.91
#